data_AF-A0A1I0BWT5-F1
#
_entry.id   AF-A0A1I0BWT5-F1
#
_cell.length_a   1.000
_cell.length_b   1.000
_cell.length_c   1.000
_cell.angle_alpha   90.00
_cell.angle_beta   90.00
_cell.angle_gamma   90.00
#
_symmetry.space_group_name_H-M   'P 1'
#
loop_
_entity.id
_entity.type
_entity.pdbx_description
1 polymer ?
#
loop_
_entity_poly.entity_id
_entity_poly.type
_entity_poly.pdbx_seq_one_letter_code
_entity_poly.pdbx_strand_id
1 'polypeptide(L)'
;MRLANNDVTAIRAVDVVARAIPAQKHALVQHLQAQGELVAVTGDGVNDVPALKCADIGIAMGERGTRAAREVASIVLMDDNFRTIVDAIAEGRQLFNNLQQSYQYLLMIHIPLVLTAALIPLMGFPILYLPIHIVWLELIIHPTALLVFQNAAQHDSLRSHPSRRVKHFFDARQTVIIGFTGLLVTVLVYWSYARSLGLGRDIEHARAMALAVLIFAGAGLTAALSRFRGIAASVVMAGALLSALIFIQVPMLSTLLALRPLHFDDWLIAGLSGVFVALPVVYDQWASARLGGDGTD
;
A
#
# COMPACT_ATOMS: atom_id res chain seq x y z
N MET A 1 -7.24 17.03 38.03
CA MET A 1 -7.62 16.21 39.21
C MET A 1 -6.38 15.89 40.03
N ARG A 2 -6.45 15.86 41.37
CA ARG A 2 -5.37 15.26 42.20
C ARG A 2 -5.59 13.75 42.20
N LEU A 3 -4.65 12.99 41.63
CA LEU A 3 -4.67 11.52 41.64
C LEU A 3 -4.34 11.03 43.06
N ALA A 4 -5.27 11.18 43.99
CA ALA A 4 -5.07 10.78 45.39
C ALA A 4 -5.36 9.30 45.63
N ASN A 5 -6.13 8.66 44.74
CA ASN A 5 -6.40 7.22 44.71
C ASN A 5 -6.26 6.75 43.25
N ASN A 6 -5.87 5.49 43.04
CA ASN A 6 -5.75 4.80 41.74
C ASN A 6 -7.06 4.71 40.92
N ASP A 7 -8.00 5.64 41.08
CA ASP A 7 -9.22 5.76 40.29
C ASP A 7 -8.90 6.47 38.97
N VAL A 8 -8.40 5.66 38.04
CA VAL A 8 -8.03 6.04 36.66
C VAL A 8 -9.26 6.01 35.73
N THR A 9 -10.46 5.76 36.27
CA THR A 9 -11.71 5.54 35.53
C THR A 9 -12.31 6.81 34.89
N ALA A 10 -11.93 8.00 35.36
CA ALA A 10 -12.46 9.28 34.86
C ALA A 10 -11.53 10.01 33.87
N ILE A 11 -10.51 9.34 33.33
CA ILE A 11 -9.39 10.02 32.64
C ILE A 11 -9.72 10.54 31.24
N ARG A 12 -10.70 9.97 30.54
CA ARG A 12 -11.07 10.43 29.18
C ARG A 12 -11.58 11.88 29.11
N ALA A 13 -11.97 12.46 30.25
CA ALA A 13 -12.47 13.84 30.33
C ALA A 13 -11.49 14.79 31.04
N VAL A 14 -10.25 14.37 31.30
CA VAL A 14 -9.26 15.16 32.04
C VAL A 14 -8.09 15.52 31.14
N ASP A 15 -8.00 16.79 30.76
CA ASP A 15 -6.88 17.31 29.96
C ASP A 15 -5.63 17.64 30.80
N VAL A 16 -5.81 17.87 32.11
CA VAL A 16 -4.73 18.35 33.00
C VAL A 16 -4.61 17.52 34.28
N VAL A 17 -3.45 16.88 34.42
CA VAL A 17 -2.98 16.24 35.66
C VAL A 17 -1.76 17.00 36.17
N ALA A 18 -1.93 17.73 37.27
CA ALA A 18 -0.85 18.49 37.89
C ALA A 18 -0.22 17.74 39.07
N ARG A 19 1.07 17.98 39.32
CA ARG A 19 1.86 17.40 40.42
C ARG A 19 1.86 15.86 40.41
N ALA A 20 1.85 15.24 39.22
CA ALA A 20 1.94 13.79 39.07
C ALA A 20 3.35 13.28 39.40
N ILE A 21 3.43 12.24 40.23
CA ILE A 21 4.70 11.52 40.47
C ILE A 21 5.01 10.56 39.30
N PRO A 22 6.28 10.14 39.10
CA PRO A 22 6.65 9.26 37.98
C PRO A 22 5.78 7.99 37.84
N ALA A 23 5.46 7.34 38.97
CA ALA A 23 4.60 6.15 38.98
C ALA A 23 3.18 6.43 38.45
N GLN A 24 2.64 7.63 38.69
CA GLN A 24 1.32 8.02 38.19
C GLN A 24 1.34 8.32 36.70
N LYS A 25 2.41 8.92 36.17
CA LYS A 25 2.59 9.10 34.72
C LYS A 25 2.63 7.76 34.00
N HIS A 26 3.36 6.79 34.55
CA HIS A 26 3.43 5.44 34.02
C HIS A 26 2.06 4.72 34.06
N ALA A 27 1.35 4.78 35.20
CA ALA A 27 0.01 4.17 35.33
C ALA A 27 -1.00 4.79 34.35
N LEU A 28 -0.92 6.09 34.09
CA LEU A 28 -1.74 6.79 33.11
C LEU A 28 -1.55 6.21 31.70
N VAL A 29 -0.30 6.03 31.28
CA VAL A 29 0.04 5.45 29.98
C VAL A 29 -0.55 4.05 29.85
N GLN A 30 -0.31 3.18 30.83
CA GLN A 30 -0.82 1.81 30.83
C GLN A 30 -2.34 1.75 30.76
N HIS A 31 -3.04 2.65 31.44
CA HIS A 31 -4.49 2.68 31.40
C HIS A 31 -5.03 3.13 30.05
N LEU A 32 -4.47 4.18 29.44
CA LEU A 32 -4.86 4.61 28.10
C LEU A 32 -4.59 3.51 27.06
N GLN A 33 -3.46 2.81 27.17
CA GLN A 33 -3.15 1.65 26.32
C GLN A 33 -4.13 0.49 26.52
N ALA A 34 -4.53 0.20 27.76
CA ALA A 34 -5.52 -0.82 28.09
C ALA A 34 -6.93 -0.48 27.56
N GLN A 35 -7.24 0.79 27.37
CA GLN A 35 -8.45 1.25 26.68
C GLN A 35 -8.37 1.15 25.15
N GLY A 36 -7.22 0.70 24.62
CA GLY A 36 -7.01 0.53 23.19
C GLY A 36 -6.52 1.79 22.47
N GLU A 37 -6.17 2.85 23.20
CA GLU A 37 -5.56 4.04 22.60
C GLU A 37 -4.12 3.76 22.13
N LEU A 38 -3.61 4.60 21.23
CA LEU A 38 -2.19 4.69 20.91
C LEU A 38 -1.63 5.90 21.66
N VAL A 39 -0.66 5.69 22.54
CA VAL A 39 -0.19 6.70 23.49
C VAL A 39 1.20 7.18 23.13
N ALA A 40 1.31 8.47 22.81
CA ALA A 40 2.58 9.17 22.70
C ALA A 40 2.86 9.96 23.99
N VAL A 41 4.09 9.89 24.50
CA VAL A 41 4.53 10.64 25.68
C VAL A 41 5.69 11.54 25.30
N THR A 42 5.61 12.81 25.66
CA THR A 42 6.73 13.77 25.57
C THR A 42 7.33 14.01 26.94
N GLY A 43 8.65 14.03 27.04
CA GLY A 43 9.34 14.32 28.31
C GLY A 43 10.79 14.76 28.11
N ASP A 44 11.34 15.45 29.11
CA ASP A 44 12.71 15.96 29.11
C ASP A 44 13.51 15.45 30.32
N GLY A 45 12.82 15.13 31.42
CA GLY A 45 13.45 14.74 32.67
C GLY A 45 13.69 13.23 32.84
N VAL A 46 14.60 12.90 33.76
CA VAL A 46 14.84 11.51 34.22
C VAL A 46 13.56 10.89 34.83
N ASN A 47 12.68 11.73 35.35
CA ASN A 47 11.38 11.36 35.91
C ASN A 47 10.38 10.87 34.85
N ASP A 48 10.58 11.24 33.58
CA ASP A 48 9.71 10.87 32.48
C ASP A 48 10.15 9.56 31.81
N VAL A 49 11.37 9.09 32.08
CA VAL A 49 11.96 7.87 31.50
C VAL A 49 11.03 6.66 31.60
N PRO A 50 10.39 6.34 32.75
CA PRO A 50 9.47 5.20 32.82
C PRO A 50 8.25 5.36 31.90
N ALA A 51 7.71 6.58 31.79
CA ALA A 51 6.55 6.87 30.95
C ALA A 51 6.92 6.88 29.46
N LEU A 52 8.06 7.47 29.10
CA LEU A 52 8.63 7.47 27.75
C LEU A 52 8.87 6.05 27.24
N LYS A 53 9.40 5.17 28.09
CA LYS A 53 9.70 3.77 27.73
C LYS A 53 8.46 2.89 27.62
N CYS A 54 7.41 3.18 28.40
CA CYS A 54 6.15 2.42 28.39
C CYS A 54 5.19 2.87 27.27
N ALA A 55 5.30 4.12 26.82
CA ALA A 55 4.47 4.66 25.74
C ALA A 55 4.66 3.86 24.45
N ASP A 56 3.64 3.87 23.60
CA ASP A 56 3.78 3.32 22.24
C ASP A 56 4.80 4.15 21.44
N ILE A 57 4.86 5.45 21.71
CA ILE A 57 5.83 6.39 21.11
C ILE A 57 6.37 7.32 22.20
N GLY A 58 7.62 7.15 22.59
CA GLY A 58 8.32 8.09 23.48
C GLY A 58 9.02 9.19 22.69
N ILE A 59 8.80 10.45 23.05
CA ILE A 59 9.38 11.64 22.39
C ILE A 59 10.18 12.44 23.42
N ALA A 60 11.50 12.54 23.24
CA ALA A 60 12.36 13.33 24.11
C ALA A 60 12.68 14.69 23.49
N MET A 61 12.83 15.71 24.33
CA MET A 61 13.35 17.03 23.91
C MET A 61 14.85 16.91 23.57
N GLY A 62 15.28 17.56 22.51
CA GLY A 62 16.66 17.56 22.01
C GLY A 62 17.56 18.47 22.84
N GLU A 63 17.21 19.75 22.96
CA GLU A 63 18.03 20.75 23.66
C GLU A 63 17.90 20.61 25.17
N ARG A 64 16.67 20.59 25.69
CA ARG A 64 16.38 20.58 27.14
C ARG A 64 16.33 19.18 27.73
N GLY A 65 16.25 18.14 26.90
CA GLY A 65 16.17 16.76 27.38
C GLY A 65 17.43 16.29 28.07
N THR A 66 17.25 15.56 29.17
CA THR A 66 18.33 14.81 29.81
C THR A 66 18.83 13.70 28.88
N ARG A 67 20.10 13.31 29.02
CA ARG A 67 20.67 12.19 28.25
C ARG A 67 19.84 10.91 28.43
N ALA A 68 19.38 10.65 29.65
CA ALA A 68 18.56 9.49 29.97
C ALA A 68 17.21 9.51 29.21
N ALA A 69 16.54 10.66 29.10
CA ALA A 69 15.30 10.79 28.34
C ALA A 69 15.52 10.53 26.84
N ARG A 70 16.57 11.12 26.25
CA ARG A 70 16.90 10.93 24.82
C ARG A 70 17.29 9.49 24.48
N GLU A 71 17.94 8.79 25.41
CA GLU A 71 18.40 7.41 25.19
C GLU A 71 17.25 6.39 25.20
N VAL A 72 16.14 6.67 25.90
CA VAL A 72 14.98 5.76 25.95
C VAL A 72 13.85 6.12 24.99
N ALA A 73 13.85 7.34 24.45
CA ALA A 73 12.81 7.80 23.56
C ALA A 73 12.96 7.19 22.15
N SER A 74 11.83 6.92 21.50
CA SER A 74 11.78 6.46 20.11
C SER A 74 12.12 7.58 19.12
N ILE A 75 11.79 8.83 19.50
CA ILE A 75 12.00 10.04 18.70
C ILE A 75 12.67 11.10 19.59
N VAL A 76 13.65 11.82 19.04
CA VAL A 76 14.27 12.98 19.69
C VAL A 76 13.95 14.23 18.87
N LEU A 77 13.35 15.21 19.54
CA LEU A 77 12.90 16.46 18.94
C LEU A 77 14.02 17.50 19.02
N MET A 78 14.84 17.58 17.97
CA MET A 78 16.08 18.37 17.96
C MET A 78 15.89 19.88 18.15
N ASP A 79 14.72 20.42 17.84
CA ASP A 79 14.39 21.85 17.89
C ASP A 79 13.54 22.25 19.11
N ASP A 80 13.22 21.29 19.99
CA ASP A 80 12.35 21.47 21.15
C ASP A 80 10.97 22.10 20.83
N ASN A 81 10.49 21.97 19.58
CA ASN A 81 9.25 22.60 19.12
C ASN A 81 8.10 21.59 18.98
N PHE A 82 7.09 21.69 19.86
CA PHE A 82 5.92 20.81 19.82
C PHE A 82 5.15 20.83 18.49
N ARG A 83 5.27 21.89 17.66
CA ARG A 83 4.67 21.93 16.33
C ARG A 83 5.21 20.82 15.43
N THR A 84 6.50 20.52 15.52
CA THR A 84 7.17 19.49 14.73
C THR A 84 6.57 18.10 14.99
N ILE A 85 6.02 17.86 16.19
CA ILE A 85 5.28 16.62 16.50
C ILE A 85 3.98 16.55 15.70
N VAL A 86 3.25 17.67 15.58
CA VAL A 86 1.99 17.74 14.81
C VAL A 86 2.28 17.49 13.33
N ASP A 87 3.32 18.11 12.79
CA ASP A 87 3.73 17.95 11.40
C ASP A 87 4.18 16.50 11.13
N ALA A 88 4.97 15.90 12.03
CA ALA A 88 5.38 14.49 11.93
C ALA A 88 4.19 13.52 11.98
N ILE A 89 3.17 13.78 12.80
CA ILE A 89 1.94 12.97 12.82
C ILE A 89 1.19 13.09 11.49
N ALA A 90 1.11 14.30 10.92
CA ALA A 90 0.46 14.52 9.63
C ALA A 90 1.18 13.79 8.49
N GLU A 91 2.51 13.86 8.47
CA GLU A 91 3.36 13.14 7.51
C GLU A 91 3.26 11.62 7.68
N GLY A 92 3.27 11.13 8.92
CA GLY A 92 3.12 9.71 9.23
C GLY A 92 1.77 9.14 8.76
N ARG A 93 0.67 9.89 8.94
CA ARG A 93 -0.66 9.51 8.42
C ARG A 93 -0.68 9.44 6.90
N GLN A 94 -0.07 10.41 6.23
CA GLN A 94 0.04 10.42 4.78
C GLN A 94 0.87 9.22 4.28
N LEU A 95 2.02 8.97 4.90
CA LEU A 95 2.87 7.82 4.57
C LEU A 95 2.11 6.50 4.72
N PHE A 96 1.35 6.34 5.80
CA PHE A 96 0.55 5.13 6.03
C PHE A 96 -0.49 4.92 4.92
N ASN A 97 -1.22 5.99 4.54
CA ASN A 97 -2.19 5.92 3.43
C ASN A 97 -1.52 5.57 2.10
N ASN A 98 -0.36 6.15 1.81
CA ASN A 98 0.41 5.88 0.61
C ASN A 98 0.93 4.42 0.59
N LEU A 99 1.38 3.90 1.74
CA LEU A 99 1.76 2.49 1.88
C LEU A 99 0.55 1.58 1.63
N GLN A 100 -0.61 1.89 2.20
CA GLN A 100 -1.83 1.09 2.00
C GLN A 100 -2.21 1.02 0.51
N GLN A 101 -2.14 2.13 -0.23
CA GLN A 101 -2.37 2.16 -1.67
C GLN A 101 -1.31 1.38 -2.45
N SER A 102 -0.04 1.51 -2.07
CA SER A 102 1.07 0.77 -2.69
C SER A 102 0.90 -0.74 -2.51
N TYR A 103 0.59 -1.21 -1.30
CA TYR A 103 0.32 -2.61 -1.03
C TYR A 103 -0.97 -3.11 -1.69
N GLN A 104 -2.00 -2.27 -1.82
CA GLN A 104 -3.21 -2.61 -2.57
C GLN A 104 -2.87 -2.95 -4.02
N TYR A 105 -2.08 -2.10 -4.69
CA TYR A 105 -1.61 -2.36 -6.05
C TYR A 105 -0.73 -3.63 -6.13
N LEU A 106 0.24 -3.77 -5.21
CA LEU A 106 1.12 -4.95 -5.19
C LEU A 106 0.33 -6.24 -5.09
N LEU A 107 -0.64 -6.33 -4.18
CA LEU A 107 -1.47 -7.51 -4.01
C LEU A 107 -2.34 -7.80 -5.23
N MET A 108 -2.92 -6.78 -5.86
CA MET A 108 -3.73 -6.95 -7.08
C MET A 108 -2.96 -7.53 -8.27
N ILE A 109 -1.62 -7.42 -8.28
CA ILE A 109 -0.76 -7.98 -9.35
C ILE A 109 -0.02 -9.26 -8.91
N HIS A 110 0.51 -9.29 -7.68
CA HIS A 110 1.26 -10.44 -7.18
C HIS A 110 0.38 -11.66 -6.94
N ILE A 111 -0.87 -11.48 -6.48
CA ILE A 111 -1.80 -12.61 -6.33
C ILE A 111 -2.01 -13.30 -7.69
N PRO A 112 -2.37 -12.60 -8.78
CA PRO A 112 -2.44 -13.21 -10.09
C PRO A 112 -1.14 -13.85 -10.55
N LEU A 113 -0.02 -13.15 -10.41
CA LEU A 113 1.31 -13.63 -10.83
C LEU A 113 1.64 -14.98 -10.16
N VAL A 114 1.48 -15.07 -8.84
CA VAL A 114 1.76 -16.30 -8.07
C VAL A 114 0.75 -17.39 -8.41
N LEU A 115 -0.55 -17.07 -8.49
CA LEU A 115 -1.58 -18.04 -8.80
C LEU A 115 -1.41 -18.63 -10.20
N THR A 116 -1.14 -17.83 -11.22
CA THR A 116 -0.92 -18.34 -12.58
C THR A 116 0.40 -19.08 -12.70
N ALA A 117 1.46 -18.63 -12.03
CA ALA A 117 2.75 -19.33 -11.98
C ALA A 117 2.62 -20.74 -11.38
N ALA A 118 1.79 -20.91 -10.36
CA ALA A 118 1.58 -22.19 -9.69
C ALA A 118 0.51 -23.07 -10.38
N LEU A 119 -0.68 -22.52 -10.66
CA LEU A 119 -1.82 -23.30 -11.11
C LEU A 119 -1.68 -23.82 -12.54
N ILE A 120 -1.07 -23.06 -13.45
CA ILE A 120 -0.95 -23.45 -14.86
C ILE A 120 -0.10 -24.73 -15.00
N PRO A 121 1.12 -24.83 -14.42
CA PRO A 121 1.87 -26.08 -14.41
C PRO A 121 1.14 -27.22 -13.69
N LEU A 122 0.46 -26.94 -12.58
CA LEU A 122 -0.29 -27.97 -11.83
C LEU A 122 -1.47 -28.55 -12.63
N MET A 123 -2.05 -27.79 -13.55
CA MET A 123 -3.07 -28.25 -14.49
C MET A 123 -2.48 -29.05 -15.68
N GLY A 124 -1.16 -29.25 -15.72
CA GLY A 124 -0.47 -29.98 -16.79
C GLY A 124 -0.10 -29.13 -18.00
N PHE A 125 -0.26 -27.81 -17.94
CA PHE A 125 0.22 -26.92 -18.98
C PHE A 125 1.73 -26.65 -18.86
N PRO A 126 2.40 -26.22 -19.95
CA PRO A 126 3.78 -25.79 -19.89
C PRO A 126 4.00 -24.62 -18.90
N ILE A 127 5.24 -24.47 -18.41
CA ILE A 127 5.59 -23.40 -17.49
C ILE A 127 5.31 -22.04 -18.15
N LEU A 128 4.50 -21.23 -17.46
CA LEU A 128 4.09 -19.91 -17.91
C LEU A 128 5.24 -18.91 -17.89
N TYR A 129 5.87 -18.71 -16.74
CA TYR A 129 6.92 -17.70 -16.58
C TYR A 129 8.29 -18.35 -16.51
N LEU A 130 9.20 -17.86 -17.35
CA LEU A 130 10.63 -18.09 -17.16
C LEU A 130 11.19 -17.07 -16.15
N PRO A 131 12.33 -17.35 -15.49
CA PRO A 131 12.94 -16.41 -14.55
C PRO A 131 13.14 -15.00 -15.13
N ILE A 132 13.50 -14.90 -16.42
CA ILE A 132 13.68 -13.62 -17.11
C ILE A 132 12.36 -12.84 -17.26
N HIS A 133 11.22 -13.53 -17.39
CA HIS A 133 9.91 -12.88 -17.43
C HIS A 133 9.54 -12.28 -16.08
N ILE A 134 9.83 -13.00 -15.00
CA ILE A 134 9.60 -12.52 -13.64
C ILE A 134 10.44 -11.27 -13.39
N VAL A 135 11.75 -11.30 -13.70
CA VAL A 135 12.63 -10.12 -13.56
C VAL A 135 12.10 -8.92 -14.32
N TRP A 136 11.63 -9.12 -15.56
CA TRP A 136 11.06 -8.04 -16.36
C TRP A 136 9.77 -7.47 -15.74
N LEU A 137 8.85 -8.34 -15.31
CA LEU A 137 7.62 -7.91 -14.63
C LEU A 137 7.93 -7.15 -13.34
N GLU A 138 8.86 -7.62 -12.52
CA GLU A 138 9.23 -6.95 -11.26
C GLU A 138 9.87 -5.58 -11.49
N LEU A 139 10.60 -5.41 -12.59
CA LEU A 139 11.15 -4.11 -13.00
C LEU A 139 10.04 -3.11 -13.39
N ILE A 140 8.82 -3.57 -13.67
CA ILE A 140 7.65 -2.71 -13.89
C ILE A 140 6.88 -2.53 -12.57
N ILE A 141 6.59 -3.63 -11.87
CA ILE A 141 5.67 -3.65 -10.73
C ILE A 141 6.19 -2.82 -9.56
N HIS A 142 7.45 -3.02 -9.13
CA HIS A 142 7.98 -2.32 -7.96
C HIS A 142 8.19 -0.81 -8.17
N PRO A 143 8.74 -0.33 -9.30
CA PRO A 143 8.79 1.10 -9.57
C PRO A 143 7.40 1.73 -9.66
N THR A 144 6.39 1.00 -10.15
CA THR A 144 5.00 1.48 -10.12
C THR A 144 4.52 1.70 -8.69
N ALA A 145 4.69 0.71 -7.82
CA ALA A 145 4.32 0.78 -6.41
C ALA A 145 4.98 1.98 -5.68
N LEU A 146 6.27 2.20 -5.94
CA LEU A 146 7.06 3.28 -5.34
C LEU A 146 6.71 4.67 -5.92
N LEU A 147 6.85 4.82 -7.24
CA LEU A 147 6.78 6.14 -7.90
C LEU A 147 5.35 6.67 -7.99
N VAL A 148 4.35 5.79 -8.13
CA VAL A 148 2.96 6.21 -8.34
C VAL A 148 2.21 6.33 -7.01
N PHE A 149 2.38 5.34 -6.12
CA PHE A 149 1.54 5.26 -4.90
C PHE A 149 2.28 5.70 -3.64
N GLN A 150 3.53 5.31 -3.45
CA GLN A 150 4.26 5.69 -2.23
C GLN A 150 4.64 7.18 -2.20
N ASN A 151 5.02 7.74 -3.35
CA ASN A 151 5.41 9.15 -3.51
C ASN A 151 4.24 10.10 -3.82
N ALA A 152 2.99 9.65 -3.74
CA ALA A 152 1.84 10.50 -4.02
C ALA A 152 1.70 11.62 -2.98
N ALA A 153 1.75 12.88 -3.41
CA ALA A 153 1.46 14.02 -2.56
C ALA A 153 -0.07 14.14 -2.38
N GLN A 154 -0.57 14.03 -1.14
CA GLN A 154 -1.96 14.37 -0.82
C GLN A 154 -2.02 15.76 -0.19
N HIS A 155 -2.93 16.61 -0.69
CA HIS A 155 -3.02 18.03 -0.31
C HIS A 155 -3.76 18.32 1.01
N ASP A 156 -4.19 17.29 1.76
CA ASP A 156 -5.04 17.49 2.95
C ASP A 156 -4.70 16.47 4.06
N SER A 157 -3.50 16.59 4.65
CA SER A 157 -2.94 15.64 5.63
C SER A 157 -3.65 15.66 7.00
N LEU A 158 -4.37 16.73 7.32
CA LEU A 158 -4.99 16.94 8.64
C LEU A 158 -6.49 16.57 8.71
N ARG A 159 -7.16 16.32 7.57
CA ARG A 159 -8.60 16.00 7.55
C ARG A 159 -8.93 14.50 7.64
N SER A 160 -7.94 13.63 7.73
CA SER A 160 -8.19 12.19 7.87
C SER A 160 -8.52 11.84 9.34
N HIS A 161 -9.65 11.16 9.51
CA HIS A 161 -10.34 10.75 10.75
C HIS A 161 -9.45 10.40 11.97
N PRO A 162 -9.96 10.55 13.21
CA PRO A 162 -9.23 10.21 14.42
C PRO A 162 -8.87 8.72 14.42
N SER A 163 -7.56 8.40 14.47
CA SER A 163 -7.11 7.01 14.46
C SER A 163 -7.48 6.35 15.78
N ARG A 164 -8.65 5.71 15.83
CA ARG A 164 -8.79 4.51 16.66
C ARG A 164 -7.69 3.55 16.19
N ARG A 165 -7.06 2.83 17.12
CA ARG A 165 -6.05 1.81 16.85
C ARG A 165 -6.40 1.05 15.57
N VAL A 166 -5.55 1.15 14.54
CA VAL A 166 -5.76 0.50 13.25
C VAL A 166 -5.75 -1.01 13.50
N LYS A 167 -6.93 -1.64 13.56
CA LYS A 167 -7.05 -3.08 13.84
C LYS A 167 -6.70 -3.94 12.63
N HIS A 168 -6.89 -3.41 11.42
CA HIS A 168 -6.62 -4.12 10.17
C HIS A 168 -5.96 -3.16 9.16
N PHE A 169 -4.98 -3.67 8.42
CA PHE A 169 -4.26 -2.90 7.40
C PHE A 169 -5.15 -2.58 6.18
N PHE A 170 -6.08 -3.47 5.85
CA PHE A 170 -7.14 -3.25 4.87
C PHE A 170 -8.50 -3.42 5.54
N ASP A 171 -9.46 -2.60 5.13
CA ASP A 171 -10.86 -2.79 5.55
C ASP A 171 -11.51 -3.93 4.74
N ALA A 172 -12.60 -4.53 5.26
CA ALA A 172 -13.23 -5.71 4.66
C ALA A 172 -13.61 -5.47 3.18
N ARG A 173 -14.11 -4.28 2.88
CA ARG A 173 -14.41 -3.83 1.51
C ARG A 173 -13.17 -3.85 0.61
N GLN A 174 -12.04 -3.29 1.08
CA GLN A 174 -10.79 -3.28 0.32
C GLN A 174 -10.27 -4.70 0.10
N THR A 175 -10.34 -5.57 1.10
CA THR A 175 -9.95 -6.98 0.97
C THR A 175 -10.77 -7.70 -0.10
N VAL A 176 -12.09 -7.48 -0.15
CA VAL A 176 -12.96 -8.06 -1.18
C VAL A 176 -12.58 -7.57 -2.57
N ILE A 177 -12.30 -6.27 -2.74
CA ILE A 177 -11.91 -5.71 -4.04
C ILE A 177 -10.55 -6.23 -4.49
N ILE A 178 -9.56 -6.28 -3.59
CA ILE A 178 -8.24 -6.86 -3.88
C ILE A 178 -8.40 -8.32 -4.33
N GLY A 179 -9.16 -9.11 -3.58
CA GLY A 179 -9.39 -10.53 -3.90
C GLY A 179 -10.13 -10.72 -5.22
N PHE A 180 -11.20 -9.96 -5.47
CA PHE A 180 -11.99 -10.04 -6.70
C PHE A 180 -11.18 -9.60 -7.92
N THR A 181 -10.49 -8.46 -7.85
CA THR A 181 -9.63 -7.97 -8.93
C THR A 181 -8.47 -8.92 -9.19
N GLY A 182 -7.83 -9.45 -8.14
CA GLY A 182 -6.79 -10.47 -8.27
C GLY A 182 -7.30 -11.72 -8.98
N LEU A 183 -8.44 -12.26 -8.57
CA LEU A 183 -9.06 -13.41 -9.23
C LEU A 183 -9.41 -13.12 -10.70
N LEU A 184 -9.94 -11.93 -10.98
CA LEU A 184 -10.28 -11.50 -12.33
C LEU A 184 -9.04 -11.49 -13.24
N VAL A 185 -7.93 -10.90 -12.79
CA VAL A 185 -6.67 -10.91 -13.55
C VAL A 185 -6.14 -12.33 -13.72
N THR A 186 -6.20 -13.18 -12.69
CA THR A 186 -5.83 -14.60 -12.80
C THR A 186 -6.61 -15.30 -13.91
N VAL A 187 -7.94 -15.14 -13.93
CA VAL A 187 -8.82 -15.75 -14.92
C VAL A 187 -8.49 -15.25 -16.33
N LEU A 188 -8.27 -13.94 -16.50
CA LEU A 188 -7.93 -13.37 -17.80
C LEU A 188 -6.58 -13.86 -18.31
N VAL A 189 -5.55 -13.86 -17.47
CA VAL A 189 -4.22 -14.37 -17.84
C VAL A 189 -4.29 -15.85 -18.19
N TYR A 190 -4.98 -16.66 -17.38
CA TYR A 190 -5.19 -18.08 -17.66
C TYR A 190 -5.94 -18.28 -18.99
N TRP A 191 -7.06 -17.58 -19.19
CA TRP A 191 -7.88 -17.72 -20.39
C TRP A 191 -7.10 -17.32 -21.64
N SER A 192 -6.40 -16.19 -21.60
CA SER A 192 -5.55 -15.73 -22.70
C SER A 192 -4.41 -16.71 -22.99
N TYR A 193 -3.75 -17.24 -21.95
CA TYR A 193 -2.70 -18.26 -22.12
C TYR A 193 -3.24 -19.54 -22.75
N ALA A 194 -4.33 -20.10 -22.21
CA ALA A 194 -4.92 -21.34 -22.70
C ALA A 194 -5.46 -21.21 -24.13
N ARG A 195 -6.06 -20.06 -24.46
CA ARG A 195 -6.50 -19.74 -25.82
C ARG A 195 -5.32 -19.68 -26.80
N SER A 196 -4.26 -18.95 -26.45
CA SER A 196 -3.09 -18.74 -27.33
C SER A 196 -2.21 -19.98 -27.46
N LEU A 197 -2.22 -20.88 -26.48
CA LEU A 197 -1.52 -22.17 -26.59
C LEU A 197 -2.11 -23.02 -27.72
N GLY A 198 -3.45 -23.02 -27.84
CA GLY A 198 -4.19 -23.66 -28.92
C GLY A 198 -3.88 -25.15 -29.12
N LEU A 199 -4.28 -25.70 -30.28
CA LEU A 199 -3.96 -27.08 -30.68
C LEU A 199 -2.50 -27.25 -31.09
N GLY A 200 -1.86 -26.17 -31.56
CA GLY A 200 -0.46 -26.16 -32.02
C GLY A 200 0.58 -26.15 -30.89
N ARG A 201 0.16 -25.96 -29.63
CA ARG A 201 1.02 -25.83 -28.46
C ARG A 201 2.16 -24.82 -28.67
N ASP A 202 1.82 -23.64 -29.18
CA ASP A 202 2.79 -22.56 -29.31
C ASP A 202 3.01 -21.90 -27.95
N ILE A 203 4.00 -22.45 -27.22
CA ILE A 203 4.32 -22.02 -25.85
C ILE A 203 4.78 -20.58 -25.84
N GLU A 204 5.63 -20.18 -26.79
CA GLU A 204 6.24 -18.84 -26.81
C GLU A 204 5.20 -17.76 -27.09
N HIS A 205 4.25 -18.04 -27.99
CA HIS A 205 3.13 -17.14 -28.25
C HIS A 205 2.18 -17.03 -27.04
N ALA A 206 1.87 -18.16 -26.38
CA ALA A 206 1.04 -18.16 -25.18
C ALA A 206 1.67 -17.38 -24.02
N ARG A 207 2.99 -17.51 -23.82
CA ARG A 207 3.74 -16.72 -22.84
C ARG A 207 3.70 -15.23 -23.16
N ALA A 208 3.93 -14.85 -24.42
CA ALA A 208 3.86 -13.46 -24.85
C ALA A 208 2.48 -12.86 -24.55
N MET A 209 1.42 -13.61 -24.85
CA MET A 209 0.05 -13.19 -24.59
C MET A 209 -0.22 -12.97 -23.09
N ALA A 210 0.19 -13.92 -22.24
CA ALA A 210 -0.01 -13.81 -20.80
C ALA A 210 0.75 -12.62 -20.19
N LEU A 211 1.99 -12.36 -20.66
CA LEU A 211 2.77 -11.21 -20.23
C LEU A 211 2.13 -9.89 -20.69
N ALA A 212 1.65 -9.83 -21.93
CA ALA A 212 0.93 -8.66 -22.42
C ALA A 212 -0.31 -8.39 -21.57
N VAL A 213 -1.18 -9.39 -21.34
CA VAL A 213 -2.38 -9.24 -20.50
C VAL A 213 -2.04 -8.74 -19.09
N LEU A 214 -0.99 -9.29 -18.46
CA LEU A 214 -0.59 -8.87 -17.12
C LEU A 214 -0.04 -7.43 -17.10
N ILE A 215 0.75 -7.03 -18.09
CA ILE A 215 1.27 -5.66 -18.21
C ILE A 215 0.13 -4.66 -18.46
N PHE A 216 -0.82 -4.99 -19.34
CA PHE A 216 -2.00 -4.15 -19.56
C PHE A 216 -2.93 -4.08 -18.35
N ALA A 217 -3.09 -5.19 -17.62
CA ALA A 217 -3.80 -5.19 -16.34
C ALA A 217 -3.10 -4.28 -15.32
N GLY A 218 -1.78 -4.35 -15.21
CA GLY A 218 -0.97 -3.43 -14.39
C GLY A 218 -1.15 -1.96 -14.79
N ALA A 219 -1.12 -1.66 -16.08
CA ALA A 219 -1.38 -0.32 -16.62
C ALA A 219 -2.80 0.17 -16.28
N GLY A 220 -3.82 -0.68 -16.50
CA GLY A 220 -5.22 -0.38 -16.20
C GLY A 220 -5.47 -0.14 -14.70
N LEU A 221 -4.90 -0.97 -13.83
CA LEU A 221 -4.96 -0.79 -12.38
C LEU A 221 -4.22 0.47 -11.93
N THR A 222 -3.06 0.76 -12.52
CA THR A 222 -2.32 1.99 -12.25
C THR A 222 -3.16 3.21 -12.60
N ALA A 223 -3.79 3.21 -13.78
CA ALA A 223 -4.68 4.28 -14.21
C ALA A 223 -5.90 4.44 -13.29
N ALA A 224 -6.54 3.33 -12.90
CA ALA A 224 -7.70 3.33 -12.01
C ALA A 224 -7.36 3.85 -10.61
N LEU A 225 -6.32 3.30 -9.97
CA LEU A 225 -5.93 3.66 -8.60
C LEU A 225 -5.37 5.10 -8.52
N SER A 226 -4.62 5.54 -9.54
CA SER A 226 -4.15 6.94 -9.63
C SER A 226 -5.23 7.92 -10.08
N ARG A 227 -6.42 7.44 -10.47
CA ARG A 227 -7.53 8.24 -11.03
C ARG A 227 -7.12 9.04 -12.27
N PHE A 228 -6.20 8.52 -13.07
CA PHE A 228 -5.57 9.21 -14.20
C PHE A 228 -4.86 10.53 -13.81
N ARG A 229 -4.38 10.63 -12.57
CA ARG A 229 -3.68 11.82 -12.07
C ARG A 229 -2.22 11.50 -11.80
N GLY A 230 -1.36 12.47 -12.13
CA GLY A 230 0.07 12.42 -11.83
C GLY A 230 0.94 12.06 -13.03
N ILE A 231 2.04 12.80 -13.16
CA ILE A 231 3.05 12.59 -14.21
C ILE A 231 3.69 11.21 -14.02
N ALA A 232 4.01 10.83 -12.78
CA ALA A 232 4.60 9.53 -12.46
C ALA A 232 3.74 8.36 -12.96
N ALA A 233 2.41 8.41 -12.73
CA ALA A 233 1.47 7.38 -13.22
C ALA A 233 1.52 7.24 -14.74
N SER A 234 1.52 8.38 -15.45
CA SER A 234 1.54 8.42 -16.91
C SER A 234 2.86 7.91 -17.48
N VAL A 235 3.99 8.33 -16.91
CA VAL A 235 5.34 7.91 -17.33
C VAL A 235 5.55 6.42 -17.11
N VAL A 236 5.17 5.91 -15.93
CA VAL A 236 5.34 4.49 -15.60
C VAL A 236 4.43 3.62 -16.47
N MET A 237 3.17 4.02 -16.68
CA MET A 237 2.25 3.29 -17.55
C MET A 237 2.74 3.28 -19.01
N ALA A 238 3.16 4.43 -19.54
CA ALA A 238 3.71 4.52 -20.89
C ALA A 238 4.99 3.67 -21.01
N GLY A 239 5.88 3.74 -20.02
CA GLY A 239 7.09 2.92 -19.96
C GLY A 239 6.79 1.42 -19.95
N ALA A 240 5.81 0.99 -19.16
CA ALA A 240 5.36 -0.41 -19.10
C ALA A 240 4.83 -0.89 -20.46
N LEU A 241 3.90 -0.15 -21.06
CA LEU A 241 3.29 -0.48 -22.35
C LEU A 241 4.31 -0.44 -23.50
N LEU A 242 5.20 0.55 -23.52
CA LEU A 242 6.29 0.63 -24.49
C LEU A 242 7.27 -0.53 -24.32
N SER A 243 7.60 -0.91 -23.08
CA SER A 243 8.46 -2.07 -22.82
C SER A 243 7.83 -3.35 -23.36
N ALA A 244 6.51 -3.54 -23.19
CA ALA A 244 5.79 -4.68 -23.76
C ALA A 244 5.88 -4.69 -25.28
N LEU A 245 5.58 -3.55 -25.91
CA LEU A 245 5.64 -3.42 -27.37
C LEU A 245 7.04 -3.74 -27.91
N ILE A 246 8.09 -3.19 -27.29
CA ILE A 246 9.48 -3.38 -27.73
C ILE A 246 9.92 -4.83 -27.50
N PHE A 247 9.73 -5.38 -26.31
CA PHE A 247 10.27 -6.70 -25.96
C PHE A 247 9.52 -7.85 -26.65
N ILE A 248 8.23 -7.66 -26.95
CA ILE A 248 7.41 -8.68 -27.61
C ILE A 248 7.49 -8.56 -29.14
N GLN A 249 7.44 -7.36 -29.72
CA GLN A 249 7.39 -7.22 -31.19
C GLN A 249 8.75 -7.21 -31.87
N VAL A 250 9.83 -6.81 -31.20
CA VAL A 250 11.17 -6.80 -31.82
C VAL A 250 11.70 -8.24 -31.85
N PRO A 251 11.90 -8.86 -33.04
CA PRO A 251 12.21 -10.29 -33.14
C PRO A 251 13.44 -10.69 -32.32
N MET A 252 14.50 -9.88 -32.36
CA MET A 252 15.74 -10.10 -31.60
C MET A 252 15.50 -10.19 -30.08
N LEU A 253 14.63 -9.35 -29.53
CA LEU A 253 14.34 -9.34 -28.09
C LEU A 253 13.35 -10.44 -27.73
N SER A 254 12.34 -10.67 -28.57
CA SER A 254 11.34 -11.71 -28.35
C SER A 254 11.98 -13.11 -28.27
N THR A 255 12.94 -13.42 -29.16
CA THR A 255 13.63 -14.72 -29.13
C THR A 255 14.53 -14.87 -27.90
N LEU A 256 15.23 -13.81 -27.47
CA LEU A 256 16.01 -13.80 -26.23
C LEU A 256 15.14 -14.06 -25.00
N LEU A 257 13.89 -13.61 -25.03
CA LEU A 257 12.91 -13.81 -23.97
C LEU A 257 12.10 -15.11 -24.14
N ALA A 258 12.37 -15.94 -25.17
CA ALA A 258 11.56 -17.11 -25.51
C ALA A 258 10.06 -16.76 -25.66
N LEU A 259 9.80 -15.69 -26.42
CA LEU A 259 8.51 -15.14 -26.78
C LEU A 259 8.37 -15.11 -28.31
N ARG A 260 7.13 -15.11 -28.79
CA ARG A 260 6.81 -14.80 -30.18
C ARG A 260 6.10 -13.46 -30.30
N PRO A 261 6.33 -12.71 -31.40
CA PRO A 261 5.57 -11.52 -31.72
C PRO A 261 4.07 -11.81 -31.73
N LEU A 262 3.32 -10.85 -31.20
CA LEU A 262 1.87 -10.91 -31.10
C LEU A 262 1.22 -10.26 -32.33
N HIS A 263 0.08 -10.79 -32.74
CA HIS A 263 -0.74 -10.18 -33.78
C HIS A 263 -1.56 -9.02 -33.23
N PHE A 264 -2.15 -8.22 -34.13
CA PHE A 264 -2.95 -7.07 -33.74
C PHE A 264 -4.13 -7.45 -32.82
N ASP A 265 -4.78 -8.58 -33.10
CA ASP A 265 -5.91 -9.08 -32.32
C ASP A 265 -5.51 -9.41 -30.87
N ASP A 266 -4.29 -9.90 -30.66
CA ASP A 266 -3.76 -10.22 -29.33
C ASP A 266 -3.54 -8.95 -28.50
N TRP A 267 -2.97 -7.90 -29.13
CA TRP A 267 -2.82 -6.59 -28.49
C TRP A 267 -4.17 -5.96 -28.14
N LEU A 268 -5.18 -6.14 -29.00
CA LEU A 268 -6.54 -5.68 -28.72
C LEU A 268 -7.12 -6.39 -27.50
N ILE A 269 -6.98 -7.72 -27.41
CA ILE A 269 -7.43 -8.50 -26.26
C ILE A 269 -6.68 -8.08 -24.98
N ALA A 270 -5.36 -7.89 -25.04
CA ALA A 270 -4.58 -7.43 -23.89
C ALA A 270 -5.03 -6.03 -23.43
N GLY A 271 -5.23 -5.10 -24.37
CA GLY A 271 -5.74 -3.75 -24.10
C GLY A 271 -7.13 -3.77 -23.46
N LEU A 272 -8.06 -4.53 -24.03
CA LEU A 272 -9.41 -4.70 -23.48
C LEU A 272 -9.38 -5.33 -22.09
N SER A 273 -8.50 -6.29 -21.85
CA SER A 273 -8.32 -6.92 -20.53
C SER A 273 -7.84 -5.89 -19.49
N GLY A 274 -6.92 -5.00 -19.87
CA GLY A 274 -6.47 -3.90 -19.01
C GLY A 274 -7.60 -2.95 -18.61
N VAL A 275 -8.44 -2.56 -19.57
CA VAL A 275 -9.62 -1.72 -19.30
C VAL A 275 -10.63 -2.47 -18.42
N PHE A 276 -10.88 -3.75 -18.71
CA PHE A 276 -11.87 -4.55 -18.01
C PHE A 276 -11.50 -4.76 -16.53
N VAL A 277 -10.22 -5.00 -16.24
CA VAL A 277 -9.69 -5.14 -14.87
C VAL A 277 -9.75 -3.82 -14.09
N ALA A 278 -9.72 -2.67 -14.76
CA ALA A 278 -9.85 -1.37 -14.11
C ALA A 278 -11.29 -1.10 -13.61
N LEU A 279 -12.31 -1.70 -14.23
CA LEU A 279 -13.72 -1.40 -13.94
C LEU A 279 -14.14 -1.62 -12.49
N PRO A 280 -13.82 -2.74 -11.81
CA PRO A 280 -14.22 -2.96 -10.42
C PRO A 280 -13.64 -1.90 -9.48
N VAL A 281 -12.39 -1.47 -9.73
CA VAL A 281 -11.71 -0.43 -8.94
C VAL A 281 -12.35 0.94 -9.17
N VAL A 282 -12.62 1.29 -10.42
CA VAL A 282 -13.30 2.56 -10.75
C VAL A 282 -14.71 2.61 -10.18
N TYR A 283 -15.45 1.50 -10.27
CA TYR A 283 -16.79 1.39 -9.69
C TYR A 283 -16.76 1.57 -8.17
N ASP A 284 -15.79 0.98 -7.48
CA ASP A 284 -15.63 1.12 -6.04
C ASP A 284 -15.37 2.57 -5.61
N GLN A 285 -14.49 3.26 -6.35
CA GLN A 285 -14.20 4.68 -6.12
C GLN A 285 -15.43 5.56 -6.34
N TRP A 286 -16.22 5.26 -7.37
CA TRP A 286 -17.46 5.97 -7.65
C TRP A 286 -18.53 5.72 -6.56
N ALA A 287 -18.67 4.48 -6.11
CA ALA A 287 -19.64 4.10 -5.09
C ALA A 287 -19.29 4.72 -3.72
N SER A 288 -18.00 4.76 -3.36
CA SER A 288 -17.54 5.43 -2.13
C SER A 288 -17.74 6.94 -2.18
N ALA A 289 -17.51 7.59 -3.33
CA ALA A 289 -17.76 9.02 -3.49
C ALA A 289 -19.24 9.40 -3.33
N ARG A 290 -20.17 8.53 -3.78
CA ARG A 290 -21.63 8.78 -3.63
C ARG A 290 -22.11 8.56 -2.19
N LEU A 291 -21.69 7.48 -1.55
CA LEU A 291 -22.13 7.16 -0.19
C LEU A 291 -21.52 8.09 0.86
N GLY A 292 -20.36 8.70 0.58
CA GLY A 292 -19.75 9.72 1.44
C GLY A 292 -20.30 11.13 1.27
N GLY A 293 -21.15 11.38 0.27
CA GLY A 293 -21.71 12.70 -0.05
C GLY A 293 -23.00 13.07 0.68
N ASP A 294 -23.64 12.12 1.38
CA ASP A 294 -24.96 12.30 2.03
C ASP A 294 -24.88 12.47 3.57
N GLY A 295 -23.68 12.70 4.13
CA GLY A 295 -23.45 12.59 5.59
C GLY A 295 -22.88 13.81 6.30
N THR A 296 -22.80 14.98 5.67
CA THR A 296 -22.32 16.21 6.32
C THR A 296 -23.15 17.42 5.91
N ASP A 297 -24.37 17.49 6.46
CA ASP A 297 -25.06 18.74 6.77
C ASP A 297 -25.35 18.76 8.29
#